data_AF-A0A2S2G1P1-F1
#
_entry.id   AF-A0A2S2G1P1-F1
#
_cell.length_a   1.000
_cell.length_b   1.000
_cell.length_c   1.000
_cell.angle_alpha   90.00
_cell.angle_beta   90.00
_cell.angle_gamma   90.00
#
_symmetry.space_group_name_H-M   'P 1'
#
loop_
_entity.id
_entity.type
_entity.pdbx_description
1 polymer ?
#
loop_
_entity_poly.entity_id
_entity_poly.type
_entity_poly.pdbx_seq_one_letter_code
_entity_poly.pdbx_strand_id
1 'polypeptide(L)'
;MDQGSGGLQLSIHISDELDRREVTIFRQGVGTSPHQVATYDDLPYLWQLNRTESGAAEISAAQTPPASDWPLLEQSVRSLLAALSDQLPAQLGAAGVGFNFVNHADGDRTLGVLCSPDDELMALLDTTDSPDQGSPGHAEYESGMLSRGWHSWIPVARWWEASFPLGVEGASALAALVVGELRHRSAGRPINLGLSDLSVNEVLDAGGLGPELGQLFLPGLGINY
;
A
#
# COMPACT_ATOMS: atom_id res chain seq x y z
N MET A 1 -2.72 -14.21 52.53
CA MET A 1 -2.02 -14.54 51.27
C MET A 1 -2.99 -14.24 50.17
N ASP A 2 -2.61 -13.26 49.36
CA ASP A 2 -3.37 -12.62 48.30
C ASP A 2 -3.19 -13.44 47.02
N GLN A 3 -4.28 -13.85 46.38
CA GLN A 3 -4.26 -14.35 45.01
C GLN A 3 -5.39 -13.66 44.25
N GLY A 4 -5.04 -12.51 43.67
CA GLY A 4 -5.89 -11.77 42.75
C GLY A 4 -6.09 -12.58 41.48
N SER A 5 -7.31 -13.07 41.29
CA SER A 5 -7.81 -13.59 40.02
C SER A 5 -7.84 -12.44 39.01
N GLY A 6 -6.77 -12.30 38.22
CA GLY A 6 -6.73 -11.44 37.04
C GLY A 6 -7.67 -11.99 35.97
N GLY A 7 -8.97 -11.73 36.13
CA GLY A 7 -9.97 -12.04 35.12
C GLY A 7 -9.83 -11.09 33.94
N LEU A 8 -9.87 -11.65 32.72
CA LEU A 8 -10.02 -10.87 31.48
C LEU A 8 -11.31 -10.05 31.59
N GLN A 9 -11.19 -8.73 31.65
CA GLN A 9 -12.32 -7.83 31.68
C GLN A 9 -12.82 -7.59 30.25
N LEU A 10 -13.92 -8.27 29.89
CA LEU A 10 -14.61 -8.04 28.63
C LEU A 10 -15.43 -6.76 28.75
N SER A 11 -15.01 -5.70 28.07
CA SER A 11 -15.74 -4.43 28.00
C SER A 11 -16.67 -4.45 26.78
N ILE A 12 -17.99 -4.44 27.01
CA ILE A 12 -18.98 -4.29 25.93
C ILE A 12 -19.23 -2.79 25.74
N HIS A 13 -18.77 -2.25 24.62
CA HIS A 13 -19.09 -0.89 24.21
C HIS A 13 -20.40 -0.90 23.39
N ILE A 14 -21.23 0.12 23.58
CA ILE A 14 -22.40 0.35 22.71
C ILE A 14 -21.85 0.72 21.33
N SER A 15 -22.21 -0.05 20.29
CA SER A 15 -21.63 0.07 18.93
C SER A 15 -21.65 1.51 18.42
N ASP A 16 -22.77 2.22 18.58
CA ASP A 16 -22.94 3.56 18.01
C ASP A 16 -21.97 4.62 18.56
N GLU A 17 -21.49 4.46 19.79
CA GLU A 17 -20.51 5.36 20.38
C GLU A 17 -19.08 5.01 19.96
N LEU A 18 -18.78 3.71 19.86
CA LEU A 18 -17.52 3.21 19.34
C LEU A 18 -17.37 3.61 17.87
N ASP A 19 -18.39 3.35 17.05
CA ASP A 19 -18.43 3.68 15.63
C ASP A 19 -18.23 5.19 15.41
N ARG A 20 -18.91 6.05 16.18
CA ARG A 20 -18.71 7.50 16.10
C ARG A 20 -17.29 7.91 16.47
N ARG A 21 -16.70 7.28 17.49
CA ARG A 21 -15.34 7.58 17.93
C ARG A 21 -14.32 7.14 16.89
N GLU A 22 -14.46 5.93 16.33
CA GLU A 22 -13.59 5.41 15.28
C GLU A 22 -13.69 6.25 14.00
N VAL A 23 -14.91 6.61 13.57
CA VAL A 23 -15.12 7.51 12.42
C VAL A 23 -14.48 8.87 12.67
N THR A 24 -14.54 9.38 13.90
CA THR A 24 -13.92 10.67 14.26
C THR A 24 -12.40 10.59 14.19
N ILE A 25 -11.79 9.57 14.81
CA ILE A 25 -10.35 9.34 14.79
C ILE A 25 -9.87 9.14 13.35
N PHE A 26 -10.60 8.32 12.58
CA PHE A 26 -10.32 8.06 11.18
C PHE A 26 -10.30 9.37 10.37
N ARG A 27 -11.33 10.21 10.49
CA ARG A 27 -11.39 11.50 9.77
C ARG A 27 -10.26 12.46 10.15
N GLN A 28 -9.76 12.37 11.38
CA GLN A 28 -8.71 13.25 11.90
C GLN A 28 -7.29 12.77 11.55
N GLY A 29 -7.10 11.47 11.31
CA GLY A 29 -5.86 10.90 10.81
C GLY A 29 -4.68 11.00 11.78
N VAL A 30 -3.47 11.10 11.21
CA VAL A 30 -2.19 11.17 11.93
C VAL A 30 -1.86 12.60 12.36
N GLY A 31 -1.33 12.78 13.57
CA GLY A 31 -0.83 14.07 14.04
C GLY A 31 -0.60 14.15 15.55
N THR A 32 -0.46 15.36 16.08
CA THR A 32 -0.13 15.59 17.50
C THR A 32 -1.32 16.05 18.34
N SER A 33 -2.52 16.13 17.76
CA SER A 33 -3.73 16.53 18.49
C SER A 33 -4.28 15.39 19.36
N PRO A 34 -5.05 15.66 20.43
CA PRO A 34 -5.50 14.64 21.39
C PRO A 34 -6.34 13.49 20.83
N HIS A 35 -6.84 13.63 19.61
CA HIS A 35 -7.73 12.68 18.96
C HIS A 35 -7.13 12.09 17.67
N GLN A 36 -5.90 12.48 17.32
CA GLN A 36 -5.15 11.94 16.20
C GLN A 36 -4.27 10.78 16.65
N VAL A 37 -3.98 9.86 15.75
CA VAL A 37 -3.04 8.77 15.99
C VAL A 37 -1.60 9.24 15.80
N ALA A 38 -0.64 8.59 16.46
CA ALA A 38 0.75 9.02 16.43
C ALA A 38 1.45 8.68 15.10
N THR A 39 1.15 7.51 14.55
CA THR A 39 1.73 6.99 13.30
C THR A 39 0.64 6.36 12.41
N TYR A 40 0.98 6.08 11.16
CA TYR A 40 0.02 5.52 10.20
C TYR A 40 -0.43 4.11 10.56
N ASP A 41 0.45 3.30 11.15
CA ASP A 41 0.14 1.94 11.62
C ASP A 41 -0.74 1.91 12.87
N ASP A 42 -0.91 3.06 13.55
CA ASP A 42 -1.86 3.22 14.65
C ASP A 42 -3.27 3.62 14.17
N LEU A 43 -3.49 3.86 12.86
CA LEU A 43 -4.81 4.20 12.34
C LEU A 43 -5.80 3.03 12.57
N PRO A 44 -7.08 3.33 12.89
CA PRO A 44 -8.10 2.28 13.04
C PRO A 44 -8.26 1.41 11.79
N TYR A 45 -8.02 1.99 10.62
CA TYR A 45 -8.07 1.32 9.32
C TYR A 45 -6.89 1.80 8.47
N LEU A 46 -6.09 0.86 7.93
CA LEU A 46 -4.97 1.17 7.03
C LEU A 46 -5.40 1.31 5.57
N TRP A 47 -6.49 0.64 5.20
CA TRP A 47 -7.12 0.71 3.90
C TRP A 47 -8.64 0.56 4.01
N GLN A 48 -9.35 1.00 2.98
CA GLN A 48 -10.79 0.90 2.89
C GLN A 48 -11.22 0.76 1.44
N LEU A 49 -12.23 -0.07 1.18
CA LEU A 49 -12.94 -0.10 -0.10
C LEU A 49 -14.32 0.55 0.06
N ASN A 50 -14.55 1.65 -0.65
CA ASN A 50 -15.89 2.22 -0.78
C ASN A 50 -16.59 1.59 -1.99
N ARG A 51 -17.48 0.63 -1.74
CA ARG A 51 -18.28 -0.01 -2.79
C ARG A 51 -19.30 0.99 -3.33
N THR A 52 -19.45 1.04 -4.66
CA THR A 52 -20.38 1.92 -5.38
C THR A 52 -21.86 1.59 -5.19
N GLU A 53 -22.22 0.76 -4.20
CA GLU A 53 -23.62 0.44 -3.91
C GLU A 53 -24.37 1.67 -3.40
N SER A 54 -25.52 1.95 -4.03
CA SER A 54 -26.39 3.07 -3.73
C SER A 54 -26.83 3.04 -2.26
N GLY A 55 -26.24 3.89 -1.42
CA GLY A 55 -26.63 4.07 -0.02
C GLY A 55 -25.47 4.07 0.99
N ALA A 56 -24.25 3.69 0.59
CA ALA A 56 -23.08 3.85 1.44
C ALA A 56 -22.80 5.35 1.64
N ALA A 57 -22.67 5.79 2.91
CA ALA A 57 -22.23 7.14 3.20
C ALA A 57 -20.84 7.36 2.59
N GLU A 58 -20.65 8.46 1.87
CA GLU A 58 -19.32 8.91 1.44
C GLU A 58 -18.44 9.09 2.69
N ILE A 59 -17.60 8.10 2.97
CA ILE A 59 -16.54 8.24 3.95
C ILE A 59 -15.43 8.96 3.21
N SER A 60 -15.37 10.28 3.38
CA SER A 60 -14.22 11.08 2.94
C SER A 60 -12.95 10.45 3.47
N ALA A 61 -11.97 10.24 2.60
CA ALA A 61 -10.64 9.78 2.97
C ALA A 61 -10.10 10.60 4.15
N ALA A 62 -9.42 9.93 5.08
CA ALA A 62 -8.65 10.62 6.10
C ALA A 62 -7.64 11.54 5.42
N GLN A 63 -7.62 12.82 5.80
CA GLN A 63 -6.56 13.75 5.34
C GLN A 63 -5.32 13.52 6.21
N THR A 64 -4.69 12.36 6.04
CA THR A 64 -3.43 12.06 6.71
C THR A 64 -2.33 12.86 6.04
N PRO A 65 -1.48 13.58 6.80
CA PRO A 65 -0.27 14.16 6.21
C PRO A 65 0.59 13.05 5.60
N PRO A 66 1.54 13.38 4.71
CA PRO A 66 2.50 12.40 4.22
C PRO A 66 3.60 12.12 5.26
N ALA A 67 4.25 10.97 5.14
CA ALA A 67 5.31 10.55 6.03
C ALA A 67 6.43 11.60 6.11
N SER A 68 6.90 11.91 7.32
CA SER A 68 7.93 12.94 7.53
C SER A 68 9.31 12.54 7.01
N ASP A 69 9.58 11.24 6.94
CA ASP A 69 10.84 10.67 6.48
C ASP A 69 10.66 9.27 5.87
N TRP A 70 11.77 8.75 5.32
CA TRP A 70 11.80 7.47 4.64
C TRP A 70 11.55 6.25 5.55
N PRO A 71 12.15 6.15 6.76
CA PRO A 71 11.83 5.05 7.67
C PRO A 71 10.36 4.98 8.04
N LEU A 72 9.71 6.13 8.29
CA LEU A 72 8.28 6.15 8.60
C LEU A 72 7.46 5.72 7.38
N LEU A 73 7.81 6.15 6.17
CA LEU A 73 7.14 5.68 4.96
C LEU A 73 7.27 4.17 4.79
N GLU A 74 8.47 3.61 4.99
CA GLU A 74 8.71 2.16 4.88
C GLU A 74 7.88 1.37 5.90
N GLN A 75 7.78 1.86 7.14
CA GLN A 75 6.90 1.29 8.16
C GLN A 75 5.43 1.34 7.73
N SER A 76 4.96 2.47 7.21
CA SER A 76 3.59 2.64 6.70
C SER A 76 3.27 1.68 5.57
N VAL A 77 4.13 1.61 4.55
CA VAL A 77 3.97 0.70 3.40
C VAL A 77 3.96 -0.75 3.88
N ARG A 78 4.88 -1.14 4.77
CA ARG A 78 4.92 -2.48 5.36
C ARG A 78 3.62 -2.82 6.08
N SER A 79 3.15 -1.93 6.97
CA SER A 79 1.93 -2.18 7.75
C SER A 79 0.70 -2.28 6.85
N LEU A 80 0.59 -1.42 5.83
CA LEU A 80 -0.46 -1.50 4.83
C LEU A 80 -0.42 -2.84 4.09
N LEU A 81 0.74 -3.24 3.56
CA LEU A 81 0.88 -4.49 2.80
C LEU A 81 0.60 -5.73 3.65
N ALA A 82 0.99 -5.71 4.93
CA ALA A 82 0.67 -6.77 5.87
C ALA A 82 -0.84 -6.86 6.11
N ALA A 83 -1.51 -5.72 6.30
CA ALA A 83 -2.96 -5.69 6.46
C ALA A 83 -3.69 -6.13 5.18
N LEU A 84 -3.24 -5.71 4.00
CA LEU A 84 -3.78 -6.17 2.73
C LEU A 84 -3.63 -7.69 2.57
N SER A 85 -2.43 -8.22 2.85
CA SER A 85 -2.16 -9.67 2.78
C SER A 85 -3.12 -10.49 3.66
N ASP A 86 -3.42 -9.99 4.86
CA ASP A 86 -4.27 -10.69 5.82
C ASP A 86 -5.77 -10.53 5.52
N GLN A 87 -6.19 -9.35 5.05
CA GLN A 87 -7.59 -8.96 5.02
C GLN A 87 -8.23 -9.12 3.64
N LEU A 88 -7.47 -9.05 2.54
CA LEU A 88 -8.03 -9.13 1.19
C LEU A 88 -8.81 -10.42 0.94
N PRO A 89 -8.32 -11.63 1.28
CA PRO A 89 -9.08 -12.87 1.03
C PRO A 89 -10.46 -12.85 1.70
N ALA A 90 -10.54 -12.32 2.92
CA ALA A 90 -11.78 -12.24 3.68
C ALA A 90 -12.74 -11.15 3.17
N GLN A 91 -12.22 -10.05 2.63
CA GLN A 91 -13.03 -8.91 2.19
C GLN A 91 -13.44 -8.97 0.72
N LEU A 92 -12.56 -9.50 -0.15
CA LEU A 92 -12.67 -9.42 -1.61
C LEU A 92 -12.59 -10.77 -2.33
N GLY A 93 -12.45 -11.88 -1.60
CA GLY A 93 -12.30 -13.21 -2.19
C GLY A 93 -11.01 -13.29 -3.01
N ALA A 94 -11.13 -13.60 -4.30
CA ALA A 94 -10.00 -13.70 -5.24
C ALA A 94 -9.58 -12.36 -5.87
N ALA A 95 -10.32 -11.27 -5.62
CA ALA A 95 -10.01 -9.99 -6.24
C ALA A 95 -8.77 -9.32 -5.61
N GLY A 96 -7.89 -8.82 -6.47
CA GLY A 96 -6.67 -8.11 -6.09
C GLY A 96 -6.85 -6.59 -6.02
N VAL A 97 -5.89 -5.93 -5.40
CA VAL A 97 -5.80 -4.47 -5.35
C VAL A 97 -4.51 -3.98 -5.97
N GLY A 98 -4.57 -2.82 -6.61
CA GLY A 98 -3.43 -2.17 -7.24
C GLY A 98 -3.38 -0.69 -6.94
N PHE A 99 -2.17 -0.15 -6.83
CA PHE A 99 -1.93 1.28 -6.69
C PHE A 99 -0.53 1.67 -7.16
N ASN A 100 -0.38 2.91 -7.63
CA ASN A 100 0.88 3.43 -8.15
C ASN A 100 1.43 4.54 -7.25
N PHE A 101 2.68 4.40 -6.82
CA PHE A 101 3.45 5.54 -6.30
C PHE A 101 3.88 6.42 -7.48
N VAL A 102 3.60 7.71 -7.41
CA VAL A 102 4.02 8.71 -8.41
C VAL A 102 5.19 9.50 -7.84
N ASN A 103 6.34 9.49 -8.53
CA ASN A 103 7.48 10.31 -8.15
C ASN A 103 7.50 11.62 -8.95
N HIS A 104 6.96 12.70 -8.36
CA HIS A 104 6.90 14.00 -9.02
C HIS A 104 8.28 14.64 -9.27
N ALA A 105 9.32 14.20 -8.55
CA ALA A 105 10.68 14.66 -8.78
C ALA A 105 11.38 13.95 -9.96
N ASP A 106 10.81 12.86 -10.47
CA ASP A 106 11.35 12.02 -11.55
C ASP A 106 10.37 11.97 -12.74
N GLY A 107 9.77 13.13 -13.08
CA GLY A 107 8.90 13.26 -14.25
C GLY A 107 7.61 12.44 -14.16
N ASP A 108 7.04 12.34 -12.95
CA ASP A 108 5.80 11.59 -12.66
C ASP A 108 5.89 10.09 -12.96
N ARG A 109 7.10 9.53 -12.98
CA ARG A 109 7.29 8.08 -13.14
C ARG A 109 6.62 7.30 -12.03
N THR A 110 6.02 6.18 -12.42
CA THR A 110 5.23 5.34 -11.53
C THR A 110 5.99 4.09 -11.09
N LEU A 111 5.73 3.69 -9.85
CA LEU A 111 6.05 2.37 -9.33
C LEU A 111 4.74 1.75 -8.85
N GLY A 112 4.32 0.69 -9.54
CA GLY A 112 3.08 -0.02 -9.24
C GLY A 112 3.28 -1.07 -8.16
N VAL A 113 2.29 -1.20 -7.29
CA VAL A 113 2.17 -2.27 -6.32
C VAL A 113 0.86 -3.00 -6.54
N LEU A 114 0.94 -4.32 -6.60
CA LEU A 114 -0.18 -5.22 -6.77
C LEU A 114 -0.22 -6.20 -5.61
N CYS A 115 -1.40 -6.46 -5.09
CA CYS A 115 -1.63 -7.46 -4.07
C CYS A 115 -2.78 -8.37 -4.51
N SER A 116 -2.46 -9.63 -4.80
CA SER A 116 -3.43 -10.66 -5.20
C SER A 116 -3.62 -11.66 -4.03
N PRO A 117 -4.86 -11.96 -3.62
CA PRO A 117 -5.16 -12.91 -2.53
C PRO A 117 -4.65 -14.34 -2.78
N ASP A 118 -4.58 -14.74 -4.05
CA ASP A 118 -4.24 -16.11 -4.46
C ASP A 118 -2.79 -16.25 -4.95
N ASP A 119 -2.06 -15.13 -5.10
CA ASP A 119 -0.68 -15.12 -5.59
C ASP A 119 0.30 -14.51 -4.57
N GLU A 120 0.81 -13.32 -4.88
CA GLU A 120 1.97 -12.70 -4.27
C GLU A 120 1.76 -11.19 -4.15
N LEU A 121 2.58 -10.56 -3.30
CA LEU A 121 2.78 -9.12 -3.29
C LEU A 121 3.78 -8.78 -4.40
N MET A 122 3.42 -7.92 -5.33
CA MET A 122 4.24 -7.60 -6.50
C MET A 122 4.52 -6.11 -6.61
N ALA A 123 5.75 -5.76 -6.98
CA ALA A 123 6.11 -4.43 -7.47
C ALA A 123 6.36 -4.50 -8.98
N LEU A 124 5.94 -3.45 -9.68
CA LEU A 124 6.20 -3.22 -11.09
C LEU A 124 6.81 -1.84 -11.26
N LEU A 125 7.83 -1.75 -12.10
CA LEU A 125 8.51 -0.48 -12.39
C LEU A 125 8.57 -0.26 -13.89
N ASP A 126 7.98 0.86 -14.33
CA ASP A 126 8.13 1.32 -15.70
C ASP A 126 9.57 1.82 -15.92
N THR A 127 10.21 1.23 -16.92
CA THR A 127 11.57 1.57 -17.31
C THR A 127 11.70 1.75 -18.82
N THR A 128 10.65 2.28 -19.46
CA THR A 128 10.59 2.52 -20.91
C THR A 128 11.82 3.26 -21.45
N ASP A 129 12.40 4.18 -20.66
CA ASP A 129 13.61 4.94 -21.02
C ASP A 129 14.94 4.21 -20.77
N SER A 130 14.92 2.93 -20.41
CA SER A 130 16.13 2.16 -20.11
C SER A 130 16.84 1.65 -21.36
N PRO A 131 18.16 1.34 -21.27
CA PRO A 131 18.91 0.84 -22.41
C PRO A 131 18.29 -0.43 -23.00
N ASP A 132 18.12 -0.46 -24.33
CA ASP A 132 17.60 -1.61 -25.05
C ASP A 132 18.50 -2.84 -24.87
N GLN A 133 17.91 -4.04 -24.96
CA GLN A 133 18.68 -5.27 -24.89
C GLN A 133 19.77 -5.31 -25.98
N GLY A 134 21.01 -5.57 -25.57
CA GLY A 134 22.17 -5.59 -26.47
C GLY A 134 22.80 -4.21 -26.74
N SER A 135 22.23 -3.13 -26.20
CA SER A 135 22.90 -1.82 -26.21
C SER A 135 24.04 -1.74 -25.18
N PRO A 136 25.08 -0.93 -25.43
CA PRO A 136 26.10 -0.64 -24.41
C PRO A 136 25.45 -0.12 -23.13
N GLY A 137 25.79 -0.71 -21.98
CA GLY A 137 25.23 -0.33 -20.67
C GLY A 137 24.00 -1.14 -20.23
N HIS A 138 23.40 -1.98 -21.10
CA HIS A 138 22.26 -2.82 -20.70
C HIS A 138 22.63 -3.81 -19.58
N ALA A 139 23.75 -4.53 -19.71
CA ALA A 139 24.17 -5.51 -18.70
C ALA A 139 24.50 -4.86 -17.34
N GLU A 140 25.06 -3.65 -17.35
CA GLU A 140 25.33 -2.87 -16.14
C GLU A 140 24.03 -2.40 -15.48
N TYR A 141 23.06 -1.95 -16.28
CA TYR A 141 21.73 -1.58 -15.82
C TYR A 141 20.99 -2.78 -15.21
N GLU A 142 20.98 -3.92 -15.90
CA GLU A 142 20.37 -5.17 -15.45
C GLU A 142 20.97 -5.64 -14.13
N SER A 143 22.31 -5.70 -14.04
CA SER A 143 23.00 -6.03 -12.79
C SER A 143 22.66 -5.04 -11.67
N GLY A 144 22.49 -3.75 -12.00
CA GLY A 144 22.06 -2.73 -11.06
C GLY A 144 20.66 -3.00 -10.50
N MET A 145 19.70 -3.34 -11.36
CA MET A 145 18.33 -3.69 -10.96
C MET A 145 18.30 -4.90 -10.03
N LEU A 146 18.98 -5.99 -10.42
CA LEU A 146 19.09 -7.19 -9.61
C LEU A 146 19.72 -6.91 -8.24
N SER A 147 20.78 -6.09 -8.20
CA SER A 147 21.44 -5.72 -6.94
C SER A 147 20.57 -4.89 -5.99
N ARG A 148 19.55 -4.20 -6.52
CA ARG A 148 18.56 -3.44 -5.74
C ARG A 148 17.39 -4.29 -5.27
N GLY A 149 17.33 -5.56 -5.67
CA GLY A 149 16.29 -6.51 -5.25
C GLY A 149 15.17 -6.74 -6.26
N TRP A 150 15.30 -6.24 -7.49
CA TRP A 150 14.40 -6.61 -8.57
C TRP A 150 14.68 -8.05 -9.04
N HIS A 151 13.66 -8.78 -9.48
CA HIS A 151 13.78 -10.21 -9.78
C HIS A 151 13.91 -10.48 -11.29
N SER A 152 13.06 -9.86 -12.10
CA SER A 152 12.96 -10.17 -13.53
C SER A 152 12.58 -8.97 -14.38
N TRP A 153 13.02 -9.03 -15.65
CA TRP A 153 12.65 -8.11 -16.70
C TRP A 153 11.50 -8.67 -17.54
N ILE A 154 10.48 -7.85 -17.80
CA ILE A 154 9.35 -8.15 -18.69
C ILE A 154 9.57 -7.41 -20.02
N PRO A 155 10.09 -8.06 -21.07
CA PRO A 155 10.53 -7.36 -22.28
C PRO A 155 9.39 -6.70 -23.06
N VAL A 156 8.19 -7.30 -23.05
CA VAL A 156 7.03 -6.82 -23.82
C VAL A 156 6.50 -5.50 -23.27
N ALA A 157 6.46 -5.36 -21.94
CA ALA A 157 5.99 -4.15 -21.26
C ALA A 157 7.11 -3.14 -20.97
N ARG A 158 8.37 -3.55 -21.14
CA ARG A 158 9.56 -2.81 -20.68
C ARG A 158 9.53 -2.49 -19.18
N TRP A 159 9.09 -3.47 -18.38
CA TRP A 159 8.95 -3.34 -16.93
C TRP A 159 9.88 -4.27 -16.17
N TRP A 160 10.33 -3.82 -15.00
CA TRP A 160 10.91 -4.70 -13.99
C TRP A 160 9.86 -5.13 -13.00
N GLU A 161 9.96 -6.37 -12.55
CA GLU A 161 9.09 -6.94 -11.53
C GLU A 161 9.88 -7.55 -10.37
N ALA A 162 9.24 -7.56 -9.21
CA ALA A 162 9.65 -8.34 -8.06
C ALA A 162 8.39 -8.80 -7.32
N SER A 163 8.43 -10.03 -6.83
CA SER A 163 7.29 -10.64 -6.15
C SER A 163 7.73 -11.30 -4.85
N PHE A 164 6.87 -11.20 -3.84
CA PHE A 164 7.12 -11.67 -2.49
C PHE A 164 5.89 -12.40 -1.95
N PRO A 165 6.08 -13.41 -1.08
CA PRO A 165 4.95 -14.14 -0.52
C PRO A 165 4.04 -13.22 0.29
N LEU A 166 2.76 -13.58 0.40
CA LEU A 166 1.83 -12.90 1.30
C LEU A 166 2.30 -12.98 2.76
N GLY A 167 1.90 -11.97 3.55
CA GLY A 167 2.16 -11.91 4.98
C GLY A 167 3.31 -10.97 5.36
N VAL A 168 3.64 -10.92 6.65
CA VAL A 168 4.51 -9.90 7.24
C VAL A 168 5.93 -9.88 6.63
N GLU A 169 6.48 -11.05 6.30
CA GLU A 169 7.84 -11.14 5.75
C GLU A 169 7.90 -10.56 4.33
N GLY A 170 6.99 -10.98 3.43
CA GLY A 170 6.94 -10.42 2.09
C GLY A 170 6.50 -8.96 2.06
N ALA A 171 5.59 -8.55 2.95
CA ALA A 171 5.23 -7.14 3.13
C ALA A 171 6.44 -6.29 3.51
N SER A 172 7.31 -6.81 4.38
CA SER A 172 8.55 -6.13 4.77
C SER A 172 9.55 -6.05 3.62
N ALA A 173 9.74 -7.14 2.87
CA ALA A 173 10.65 -7.19 1.74
C ALA A 173 10.19 -6.26 0.60
N LEU A 174 8.90 -6.28 0.26
CA LEU A 174 8.34 -5.42 -0.76
C LEU A 174 8.40 -3.95 -0.34
N ALA A 175 8.06 -3.62 0.90
CA ALA A 175 8.16 -2.24 1.40
C ALA A 175 9.59 -1.69 1.29
N ALA A 176 10.58 -2.49 1.68
CA ALA A 176 11.99 -2.13 1.58
C ALA A 176 12.42 -1.91 0.11
N LEU A 177 11.98 -2.77 -0.81
CA LEU A 177 12.25 -2.61 -2.25
C LEU A 177 11.64 -1.32 -2.80
N VAL A 178 10.33 -1.11 -2.55
CA VAL A 178 9.58 0.06 -3.05
C VAL A 178 10.20 1.36 -2.54
N VAL A 179 10.40 1.47 -1.23
CA VAL A 179 10.98 2.69 -0.64
C VAL A 179 12.44 2.86 -1.05
N GLY A 180 13.20 1.78 -1.16
CA GLY A 180 14.57 1.79 -1.67
C GLY A 180 14.66 2.34 -3.09
N GLU A 181 13.80 1.89 -4.00
CA GLU A 181 13.77 2.37 -5.38
C GLU A 181 13.31 3.83 -5.48
N LEU A 182 12.26 4.23 -4.74
CA LEU A 182 11.81 5.63 -4.70
C LEU A 182 12.91 6.58 -4.19
N ARG A 183 13.68 6.14 -3.20
CA ARG A 183 14.85 6.89 -2.70
C ARG A 183 15.97 6.96 -3.73
N HIS A 184 16.24 5.85 -4.42
CA HIS A 184 17.27 5.78 -5.46
C HIS A 184 16.96 6.75 -6.61
N ARG A 185 15.69 6.85 -7.00
CA ARG A 185 15.18 7.77 -8.04
C ARG A 185 14.97 9.21 -7.55
N SER A 186 15.66 9.61 -6.49
CA SER A 186 15.78 11.01 -6.08
C SER A 186 14.46 11.73 -5.77
N ALA A 187 13.44 11.02 -5.28
CA ALA A 187 12.22 11.65 -4.76
C ALA A 187 12.50 12.69 -3.65
N GLY A 188 13.69 12.69 -3.05
CA GLY A 188 14.15 13.65 -2.05
C GLY A 188 13.54 13.40 -0.68
N ARG A 189 12.22 13.55 -0.57
CA ARG A 189 11.42 13.31 0.64
C ARG A 189 10.03 12.75 0.29
N PRO A 190 9.37 12.01 1.19
CA PRO A 190 8.05 11.42 0.92
C PRO A 190 6.96 12.42 0.52
N ILE A 191 7.04 13.68 0.97
CA ILE A 191 6.12 14.78 0.58
C ILE A 191 6.04 15.01 -0.94
N ASN A 192 7.06 14.59 -1.69
CA ASN A 192 7.10 14.73 -3.15
C ASN A 192 6.50 13.53 -3.89
N LEU A 193 5.97 12.56 -3.15
CA LEU A 193 5.29 11.40 -3.71
C LEU A 193 3.78 11.68 -3.81
N GLY A 194 3.18 11.16 -4.87
CA GLY A 194 1.74 11.06 -5.05
C GLY A 194 1.28 9.62 -5.18
N LEU A 195 -0.02 9.45 -5.32
CA LEU A 195 -0.69 8.16 -5.47
C LEU A 195 -1.65 8.21 -6.66
N SER A 196 -1.64 7.19 -7.53
CA SER A 196 -2.57 7.08 -8.65
C SER A 196 -3.07 5.65 -8.85
N ASP A 197 -4.07 5.51 -9.73
CA ASP A 197 -4.58 4.22 -10.23
C ASP A 197 -4.97 3.22 -9.14
N LEU A 198 -5.64 3.77 -8.12
CA LEU A 198 -6.25 3.03 -7.02
C LEU A 198 -7.34 2.13 -7.57
N SER A 199 -7.03 0.85 -7.71
CA SER A 199 -7.89 -0.12 -8.37
C SER A 199 -8.15 -1.34 -7.49
N VAL A 200 -9.35 -1.90 -7.67
CA VAL A 200 -9.72 -3.21 -7.17
C VAL A 200 -10.21 -4.00 -8.36
N ASN A 201 -9.47 -5.04 -8.74
CA ASN A 201 -9.74 -5.83 -9.93
C ASN A 201 -10.04 -7.27 -9.53
N GLU A 202 -11.20 -7.77 -9.94
CA GLU A 202 -11.43 -9.22 -10.02
C GLU A 202 -10.76 -9.70 -11.31
N VAL A 203 -9.76 -10.59 -11.21
CA VAL A 203 -9.29 -11.32 -12.38
C VAL A 203 -10.31 -12.42 -12.62
N LEU A 204 -11.16 -12.27 -13.63
CA LEU A 204 -12.07 -13.34 -14.02
C LEU A 204 -11.26 -14.51 -14.57
N ASP A 205 -11.67 -15.76 -14.31
CA ASP A 205 -11.03 -17.00 -14.80
C ASP A 205 -10.72 -17.02 -16.32
N ALA A 206 -11.36 -16.13 -17.10
CA ALA A 206 -11.15 -15.94 -18.53
C ALA A 206 -10.10 -14.87 -18.91
N GLY A 207 -9.36 -14.30 -17.95
CA GLY A 207 -8.33 -13.29 -18.19
C GLY A 207 -8.87 -11.88 -18.49
N GLY A 208 -10.12 -11.59 -18.14
CA GLY A 208 -10.72 -10.27 -18.25
C GLY A 208 -10.69 -9.51 -16.91
N LEU A 209 -10.59 -8.18 -16.96
CA LEU A 209 -10.81 -7.32 -15.80
C LEU A 209 -12.31 -7.33 -15.47
N GLY A 210 -12.68 -7.75 -14.26
CA GLY A 210 -14.03 -7.67 -13.72
C GLY A 210 -14.51 -6.23 -13.52
N PRO A 211 -15.78 -6.01 -13.13
CA PRO A 211 -16.31 -4.67 -12.88
C PRO A 211 -15.54 -3.97 -11.75
N GLU A 212 -15.39 -2.64 -11.82
CA GLU A 212 -14.83 -1.84 -10.73
C GLU A 212 -15.64 -2.11 -9.45
N LEU A 213 -15.00 -2.74 -8.45
CA LEU A 213 -15.66 -3.12 -7.19
C LEU A 213 -15.84 -1.94 -6.23
N GLY A 214 -15.29 -0.77 -6.56
CA GLY A 214 -15.39 0.45 -5.77
C GLY A 214 -14.10 1.26 -5.78
N GLN A 215 -14.08 2.30 -4.95
CA GLN A 215 -12.92 3.17 -4.78
C GLN A 215 -12.06 2.70 -3.60
N LEU A 216 -10.78 2.44 -3.85
CA LEU A 216 -9.80 2.09 -2.84
C LEU A 216 -9.24 3.35 -2.17
N PHE A 217 -9.15 3.33 -0.84
CA PHE A 217 -8.49 4.32 -0.02
C PHE A 217 -7.43 3.63 0.84
N LEU A 218 -6.26 4.25 0.97
CA LEU A 218 -5.06 3.77 1.67
C LEU A 218 -4.55 4.81 2.70
N PRO A 219 -5.35 5.20 3.70
CA PRO A 219 -4.94 6.21 4.69
C PRO A 219 -3.70 5.79 5.51
N GLY A 220 -3.42 4.49 5.61
CA GLY A 220 -2.22 3.94 6.22
C GLY A 220 -0.93 4.12 5.41
N LEU A 221 -1.00 4.61 4.16
CA LEU A 221 0.16 4.67 3.28
C LEU A 221 1.12 5.83 3.60
N GLY A 222 0.61 6.93 4.15
CA GLY A 222 1.42 8.13 4.42
C GLY A 222 1.92 8.85 3.17
N ILE A 223 1.09 8.93 2.14
CA ILE A 223 1.31 9.67 0.89
C ILE A 223 0.09 10.53 0.59
N ASN A 224 0.29 11.63 -0.15
CA ASN A 224 -0.79 12.53 -0.57
C ASN A 224 -1.71 11.88 -1.63
N TYR A 225 -3.00 12.16 -1.51
CA TYR A 225 -4.03 11.89 -2.54
C TYR A 225 -4.21 13.10 -3.46
#